data_AF-A0A960ULA9-F1
#
_entry.id   AF-A0A960ULA9-F1
#
_cell.length_a   1.000
_cell.length_b   1.000
_cell.length_c   1.000
_cell.angle_alpha   90.00
_cell.angle_beta   90.00
_cell.angle_gamma   90.00
#
_symmetry.space_group_name_H-M   'P 1'
#
loop_
_entity.id
_entity.type
_entity.pdbx_description
1 polymer ?
#
loop_
_entity_poly.entity_id
_entity_poly.type
_entity_poly.pdbx_seq_one_letter_code
_entity_poly.pdbx_strand_id
1 'polypeptide(L)'
;MKGSPFSKKPFYILFAVLIVGACTSLSRMTQSGSLVDAKAREAMVKLADTKNGCPREFDYFPDGGIRIFYCHLKQVIDYREARKLLPIEIFRSGPHGEELDLDNPHEFGHYNPEFVQLMVDYGIPAASSDDFRRATQSIYRSYVQSLARTMYVTYRKFQESPDLLAKEKEKLQTLLGSENGVPGGYYEKYYYFMNPAFADHSDGEFDYFYEHGMDAGFNGNVVKTAAFFWIRRSIDGTDAIFYAGLRKLLATYDREYLD
;
A
#
# COMPACT_ATOMS: atom_id res chain seq x y z
N MET A 1 -15.07 -37.93 58.03
CA MET A 1 -15.32 -37.69 56.59
C MET A 1 -14.07 -37.05 56.00
N LYS A 2 -13.53 -37.64 54.93
CA LYS A 2 -12.28 -37.25 54.25
C LYS A 2 -12.53 -35.99 53.39
N GLY A 3 -11.80 -34.91 53.65
CA GLY A 3 -11.75 -33.72 52.79
C GLY A 3 -10.54 -33.75 51.88
N SER A 4 -10.77 -33.83 50.57
CA SER A 4 -9.78 -33.84 49.49
C SER A 4 -9.03 -32.50 49.38
N PRO A 5 -7.70 -32.50 49.12
CA PRO A 5 -7.00 -31.28 48.72
C PRO A 5 -7.23 -31.02 47.23
N PHE A 6 -8.09 -30.05 46.91
CA PHE A 6 -8.20 -29.51 45.56
C PHE A 6 -6.85 -28.91 45.12
N SER A 7 -6.25 -29.56 44.13
CA SER A 7 -4.98 -29.21 43.49
C SER A 7 -5.05 -27.81 42.86
N LYS A 8 -4.33 -26.83 43.44
CA LYS A 8 -4.12 -25.47 42.89
C LYS A 8 -3.20 -25.42 41.65
N LYS A 9 -3.07 -26.52 40.90
CA LYS A 9 -2.13 -26.63 39.77
C LYS A 9 -2.62 -26.12 38.39
N PRO A 10 -3.92 -25.90 38.09
CA PRO A 10 -4.29 -25.50 36.72
C PRO A 10 -4.11 -24.00 36.42
N PHE A 11 -4.09 -23.12 37.43
CA PHE A 11 -4.02 -21.67 37.21
C PHE A 11 -2.62 -21.17 36.84
N TYR A 12 -1.57 -21.77 37.41
CA TYR A 12 -0.18 -21.41 37.11
C TYR A 12 0.27 -21.83 35.71
N ILE A 13 -0.29 -22.92 35.18
CA ILE A 13 0.04 -23.42 33.83
C ILE A 13 -0.55 -22.48 32.76
N LEU A 14 -1.79 -22.01 32.95
CA LEU A 14 -2.44 -21.08 32.01
C LEU A 14 -1.70 -19.73 31.92
N PHE A 15 -1.25 -19.20 33.06
CA PHE A 15 -0.52 -17.92 33.10
C PHE A 15 0.90 -18.03 32.51
N ALA A 16 1.60 -19.14 32.75
CA ALA A 16 2.90 -19.40 32.15
C ALA A 16 2.82 -19.58 30.63
N VAL A 17 1.78 -20.23 30.11
CA VAL A 17 1.56 -20.40 28.66
C VAL A 17 1.26 -19.06 27.98
N LEU A 18 0.48 -18.17 28.63
CA LEU A 18 0.20 -16.82 28.09
C LEU A 18 1.46 -15.93 28.06
N ILE A 19 2.31 -15.99 29.10
CA ILE A 19 3.57 -15.21 29.13
C ILE A 19 4.56 -15.73 28.08
N VAL A 20 4.72 -17.06 27.95
CA VAL A 20 5.63 -17.65 26.95
C VAL A 20 5.11 -17.41 25.53
N GLY A 21 3.80 -17.47 25.31
CA GLY A 21 3.16 -17.13 24.03
C GLY A 21 3.35 -15.66 23.66
N ALA A 22 3.24 -14.74 24.62
CA ALA A 22 3.51 -13.33 24.40
C ALA A 22 4.99 -13.06 24.08
N CYS A 23 5.93 -13.62 24.86
CA CYS A 23 7.37 -13.44 24.64
C CYS A 23 7.85 -13.99 23.29
N THR A 24 7.32 -15.14 22.85
CA THR A 24 7.66 -15.72 21.54
C THR A 24 7.06 -14.90 20.39
N SER A 25 5.85 -14.37 20.56
CA SER A 25 5.21 -13.48 19.58
C SER A 25 5.97 -12.15 19.45
N LEU A 26 6.35 -11.52 20.57
CA LEU A 26 7.15 -10.30 20.60
C LEU A 26 8.53 -10.50 19.94
N SER A 27 9.18 -11.64 20.20
CA SER A 27 10.49 -11.97 19.62
C SER A 27 10.40 -12.15 18.10
N ARG A 28 9.37 -12.87 17.61
CA ARG A 28 9.11 -13.04 16.18
C ARG A 28 8.76 -11.73 15.48
N MET A 29 7.93 -10.89 16.10
CA MET A 29 7.60 -9.56 15.55
C MET A 29 8.82 -8.66 15.45
N THR A 30 9.69 -8.65 16.47
CA THR A 30 10.93 -7.86 16.48
C THR A 30 11.89 -8.34 15.39
N GLN A 31 12.03 -9.65 15.20
CA GLN A 31 12.83 -10.23 14.13
C GLN A 31 12.27 -9.92 12.74
N SER A 32 10.95 -9.92 12.57
CA SER A 32 10.31 -9.56 11.30
C SER A 32 10.51 -8.07 11.00
N GLY A 33 10.40 -7.22 12.02
CA GLY A 33 10.63 -5.79 11.89
C GLY A 33 12.06 -5.46 11.47
N SER A 34 13.08 -6.12 12.04
CA SER A 34 14.47 -5.91 11.63
C SER A 34 14.73 -6.35 10.19
N LEU A 35 14.08 -7.42 9.74
CA LEU A 35 14.17 -7.87 8.36
C LEU A 35 13.51 -6.90 7.37
N VAL A 36 12.32 -6.40 7.70
CA VAL A 36 11.63 -5.37 6.90
C VAL A 36 12.47 -4.10 6.83
N ASP A 37 13.02 -3.62 7.95
CA ASP A 37 13.92 -2.46 7.99
C ASP A 37 15.14 -2.68 7.08
N ALA A 38 15.82 -3.82 7.20
CA ALA A 38 16.99 -4.15 6.39
C ALA A 38 16.67 -4.17 4.88
N LYS A 39 15.57 -4.83 4.49
CA LYS A 39 15.13 -4.86 3.09
C LYS A 39 14.67 -3.50 2.58
N ALA A 40 14.03 -2.68 3.41
CA ALA A 40 13.66 -1.32 3.05
C ALA A 40 14.89 -0.42 2.86
N ARG A 41 15.95 -0.59 3.67
CA ARG A 41 17.23 0.11 3.48
C ARG A 41 17.87 -0.29 2.15
N GLU A 42 17.96 -1.59 1.91
CA GLU A 42 18.51 -2.13 0.67
C GLU A 42 17.73 -1.62 -0.54
N ALA A 43 16.39 -1.66 -0.49
CA ALA A 43 15.53 -1.18 -1.55
C ALA A 43 15.73 0.30 -1.85
N MET A 44 15.79 1.16 -0.82
CA MET A 44 16.03 2.58 -1.01
C MET A 44 17.41 2.84 -1.62
N VAL A 45 18.47 2.19 -1.13
CA VAL A 45 19.84 2.42 -1.64
C VAL A 45 20.00 1.94 -3.08
N LYS A 46 19.43 0.78 -3.41
CA LYS A 46 19.54 0.19 -4.75
C LYS A 46 18.60 0.79 -5.78
N LEU A 47 17.62 1.59 -5.36
CA LEU A 47 16.51 2.04 -6.21
C LEU A 47 16.98 2.66 -7.52
N ALA A 48 18.01 3.51 -7.47
CA ALA A 48 18.60 4.18 -8.64
C ALA A 48 19.24 3.21 -9.65
N ASP A 49 19.66 2.03 -9.20
CA ASP A 49 20.36 1.01 -10.01
C ASP A 49 19.41 -0.11 -10.49
N THR A 50 18.16 -0.10 -10.02
CA THR A 50 17.17 -1.11 -10.41
C THR A 50 16.73 -0.94 -11.87
N LYS A 51 16.38 -2.05 -12.50
CA LYS A 51 15.70 -2.09 -13.80
C LYS A 51 14.27 -2.58 -13.61
N ASN A 52 13.44 -2.45 -14.65
CA ASN A 52 12.11 -3.03 -14.65
C ASN A 52 12.15 -4.58 -14.50
N GLY A 53 11.69 -5.09 -13.37
CA GLY A 53 11.52 -6.52 -13.07
C GLY A 53 10.22 -7.14 -13.60
N CYS A 54 9.42 -6.37 -14.35
CA CYS A 54 8.15 -6.80 -14.95
C CYS A 54 8.22 -6.65 -16.48
N PRO A 55 8.58 -7.71 -17.23
CA PRO A 55 8.86 -7.61 -18.67
C PRO A 55 7.65 -7.25 -19.54
N ARG A 56 6.42 -7.37 -19.02
CA ARG A 56 5.18 -6.97 -19.72
C ARG A 56 4.81 -5.50 -19.51
N GLU A 57 5.46 -4.81 -18.58
CA GLU A 57 5.16 -3.42 -18.27
C GLU A 57 6.08 -2.49 -19.05
N PHE A 58 5.54 -1.40 -19.58
CA PHE A 58 6.37 -0.33 -20.11
C PHE A 58 7.03 0.42 -18.94
N ASP A 59 8.36 0.59 -19.02
CA ASP A 59 9.13 1.20 -17.96
C ASP A 59 9.04 2.74 -18.01
N TYR A 60 8.16 3.30 -17.19
CA TYR A 60 8.02 4.74 -16.97
C TYR A 60 8.78 5.22 -15.72
N PHE A 61 9.66 4.41 -15.14
CA PHE A 61 10.34 4.78 -13.89
C PHE A 61 11.27 5.99 -14.07
N PRO A 62 11.29 6.98 -13.15
CA PRO A 62 10.54 7.07 -11.89
C PRO A 62 9.15 7.69 -11.97
N ASP A 63 8.72 8.17 -13.13
CA ASP A 63 7.47 8.92 -13.34
C ASP A 63 6.22 8.02 -13.51
N GLY A 64 6.36 6.72 -13.24
CA GLY A 64 5.30 5.73 -13.32
C GLY A 64 4.47 5.62 -12.03
N GLY A 65 3.32 4.93 -12.14
CA GLY A 65 2.49 4.59 -11.00
C GLY A 65 3.08 3.52 -10.07
N ILE A 66 2.34 3.17 -9.01
CA ILE A 66 2.78 2.20 -7.99
C ILE A 66 3.14 0.81 -8.55
N ARG A 67 2.53 0.39 -9.67
CA ARG A 67 2.87 -0.88 -10.35
C ARG A 67 4.30 -0.84 -10.92
N ILE A 68 4.66 0.24 -11.60
CA ILE A 68 6.02 0.44 -12.13
C ILE A 68 7.03 0.54 -10.97
N PHE A 69 6.68 1.29 -9.92
CA PHE A 69 7.50 1.35 -8.71
C PHE A 69 7.75 -0.04 -8.10
N TYR A 70 6.70 -0.87 -7.97
CA TYR A 70 6.83 -2.26 -7.51
C TYR A 70 7.74 -3.09 -8.42
N CYS A 71 7.68 -2.90 -9.74
CA CYS A 71 8.52 -3.63 -10.69
C CYS A 71 10.01 -3.37 -10.49
N HIS A 72 10.39 -2.19 -10.01
CA HIS A 72 11.76 -1.87 -9.60
C HIS A 72 12.10 -2.50 -8.24
N LEU A 73 11.20 -2.39 -7.25
CA LEU A 73 11.38 -3.03 -5.93
C LEU A 73 11.55 -4.55 -6.02
N LYS A 74 10.91 -5.19 -7.00
CA LYS A 74 10.99 -6.64 -7.25
C LYS A 74 12.43 -7.13 -7.49
N GLN A 75 13.37 -6.25 -7.88
CA GLN A 75 14.78 -6.61 -8.02
C GLN A 75 15.50 -6.79 -6.68
N VAL A 76 14.92 -6.32 -5.58
CA VAL A 76 15.48 -6.38 -4.23
C VAL A 76 14.75 -7.44 -3.39
N ILE A 77 13.43 -7.50 -3.52
CA ILE A 77 12.59 -8.50 -2.86
C ILE A 77 11.34 -8.75 -3.71
N ASP A 78 11.20 -9.97 -4.22
CA ASP A 78 10.00 -10.37 -4.95
C ASP A 78 8.89 -10.87 -3.99
N TYR A 79 7.67 -11.04 -4.52
CA TYR A 79 6.51 -11.47 -3.74
C TYR A 79 6.73 -12.85 -3.07
N ARG A 80 7.40 -13.78 -3.77
CA ARG A 80 7.67 -15.13 -3.24
C ARG A 80 8.68 -15.09 -2.10
N GLU A 81 9.73 -14.30 -2.25
CA GLU A 81 10.72 -14.07 -1.20
C GLU A 81 10.07 -13.41 0.01
N ALA A 82 9.30 -12.33 -0.20
CA ALA A 82 8.58 -11.64 0.88
C ALA A 82 7.67 -12.59 1.68
N ARG A 83 6.92 -13.46 1.01
CA ARG A 83 6.07 -14.47 1.67
C ARG A 83 6.83 -15.48 2.51
N LYS A 84 8.03 -15.88 2.08
CA LYS A 84 8.87 -16.83 2.82
C LYS A 84 9.51 -16.20 4.05
N LEU A 85 9.80 -14.90 3.95
CA LEU A 85 10.50 -14.13 4.96
C LEU A 85 9.59 -13.66 6.10
N LEU A 86 8.32 -13.41 5.81
CA LEU A 86 7.38 -12.83 6.76
C LEU A 86 6.55 -13.92 7.45
N PRO A 87 6.37 -13.85 8.79
CA PRO A 87 5.54 -14.82 9.52
C PRO A 87 4.03 -14.55 9.39
N ILE A 88 3.65 -13.48 8.67
CA ILE A 88 2.28 -13.04 8.45
C ILE A 88 1.98 -13.04 6.95
N GLU A 89 0.75 -13.38 6.60
CA GLU A 89 0.30 -13.33 5.22
C GLU A 89 0.23 -11.88 4.73
N ILE A 90 0.67 -11.65 3.49
CA ILE A 90 0.62 -10.34 2.84
C ILE A 90 -0.84 -9.96 2.51
N PHE A 91 -1.63 -10.92 2.04
CA PHE A 91 -3.03 -10.76 1.66
C PHE A 91 -3.89 -11.73 2.46
N ARG A 92 -5.05 -11.27 2.94
CA ARG A 92 -6.06 -12.11 3.61
C ARG A 92 -6.90 -12.91 2.63
N SER A 93 -7.10 -12.37 1.43
CA SER A 93 -7.89 -12.98 0.36
C SER A 93 -7.58 -12.34 -0.98
N GLY A 94 -8.15 -12.90 -2.05
CA GLY A 94 -8.00 -12.46 -3.43
C GLY A 94 -7.29 -13.52 -4.29
N PRO A 95 -6.99 -13.18 -5.54
CA PRO A 95 -6.63 -14.17 -6.56
C PRO A 95 -5.15 -14.58 -6.52
N HIS A 96 -4.38 -14.07 -5.55
CA HIS A 96 -2.94 -14.27 -5.51
C HIS A 96 -2.59 -15.70 -5.04
N GLY A 97 -1.82 -16.41 -5.86
CA GLY A 97 -1.28 -17.73 -5.56
C GLY A 97 0.19 -17.65 -5.12
N GLU A 98 1.03 -18.50 -5.70
CA GLU A 98 2.50 -18.38 -5.58
C GLU A 98 3.02 -17.06 -6.17
N GLU A 99 2.35 -16.55 -7.21
CA GLU A 99 2.61 -15.27 -7.85
C GLU A 99 1.45 -14.28 -7.64
N LEU A 100 1.72 -13.01 -7.88
CA LEU A 100 0.67 -11.98 -7.92
C LEU A 100 -0.17 -12.13 -9.19
N ASP A 101 -1.46 -12.41 -9.04
CA ASP A 101 -2.46 -12.19 -10.08
C ASP A 101 -2.96 -10.74 -10.04
N LEU A 102 -2.49 -9.92 -10.99
CA LEU A 102 -2.82 -8.49 -11.11
C LEU A 102 -3.90 -8.20 -12.16
N ASP A 103 -4.30 -9.21 -12.93
CA ASP A 103 -5.13 -9.05 -14.13
C ASP A 103 -6.49 -9.78 -13.97
N ASN A 104 -6.79 -10.31 -12.78
CA ASN A 104 -8.08 -10.92 -12.46
C ASN A 104 -9.25 -9.90 -12.53
N PRO A 105 -10.32 -10.19 -13.28
CA PRO A 105 -11.43 -9.24 -13.43
C PRO A 105 -12.49 -9.32 -12.31
N HIS A 106 -12.49 -10.37 -11.48
CA HIS A 106 -13.53 -10.60 -10.46
C HIS A 106 -13.04 -10.40 -9.04
N GLU A 107 -11.73 -10.43 -8.81
CA GLU A 107 -11.14 -10.26 -7.49
C GLU A 107 -9.87 -9.41 -7.56
N PHE A 108 -9.47 -8.87 -6.41
CA PHE A 108 -8.16 -8.25 -6.23
C PHE A 108 -7.59 -8.65 -4.86
N GLY A 109 -6.28 -8.47 -4.65
CA GLY A 109 -5.65 -8.77 -3.36
C GLY A 109 -6.15 -7.86 -2.25
N HIS A 110 -6.77 -8.45 -1.23
CA HIS A 110 -7.16 -7.77 0.00
C HIS A 110 -6.01 -7.87 1.00
N TYR A 111 -5.34 -6.76 1.29
CA TYR A 111 -4.18 -6.78 2.18
C TYR A 111 -4.55 -7.25 3.58
N ASN A 112 -3.60 -7.92 4.23
CA ASN A 112 -3.67 -8.10 5.67
C ASN A 112 -3.27 -6.79 6.37
N PRO A 113 -4.14 -6.12 7.16
CA PRO A 113 -3.80 -4.89 7.86
C PRO A 113 -2.61 -5.06 8.82
N GLU A 114 -2.37 -6.25 9.38
CA GLU A 114 -1.17 -6.50 10.19
C GLU A 114 0.12 -6.42 9.35
N PHE A 115 0.07 -6.92 8.12
CA PHE A 115 1.17 -6.77 7.17
C PHE A 115 1.39 -5.31 6.80
N VAL A 116 0.32 -4.57 6.49
CA VAL A 116 0.44 -3.15 6.17
C VAL A 116 1.01 -2.37 7.37
N GLN A 117 0.57 -2.67 8.59
CA GLN A 117 1.08 -2.04 9.81
C GLN A 117 2.57 -2.35 10.02
N LEU A 118 3.00 -3.60 9.80
CA LEU A 118 4.42 -3.96 9.85
C LEU A 118 5.26 -3.12 8.87
N MET A 119 4.75 -2.89 7.66
CA MET A 119 5.39 -2.02 6.68
C MET A 119 5.41 -0.54 7.11
N VAL A 120 4.36 -0.04 7.76
CA VAL A 120 4.36 1.32 8.33
C VAL A 120 5.41 1.47 9.42
N ASP A 121 5.51 0.48 10.31
CA ASP A 121 6.38 0.54 11.48
C ASP A 121 7.86 0.51 11.07
N TYR A 122 8.23 -0.41 10.17
CA TYR A 122 9.63 -0.73 9.84
C TYR A 122 10.05 -0.40 8.40
N GLY A 123 9.11 -0.15 7.49
CA GLY A 123 9.40 0.07 6.06
C GLY A 123 9.94 1.45 5.71
N ILE A 124 10.14 2.34 6.70
CA ILE A 124 10.71 3.68 6.50
C ILE A 124 11.91 3.86 7.46
N PRO A 125 13.06 3.24 7.17
CA PRO A 125 14.23 3.24 8.06
C PRO A 125 14.80 4.65 8.34
N ALA A 126 14.57 5.60 7.44
CA ALA A 126 14.97 6.99 7.59
C ALA A 126 14.17 7.76 8.67
N ALA A 127 13.03 7.22 9.10
CA ALA A 127 12.26 7.81 10.20
C ALA A 127 12.97 7.62 11.56
N SER A 128 13.81 6.59 11.69
CA SER A 128 14.56 6.27 12.91
C SER A 128 16.08 6.49 12.78
N SER A 129 16.56 6.93 11.61
CA SER A 129 17.99 7.11 11.34
C SER A 129 18.25 8.36 10.52
N ASP A 130 18.72 9.42 11.20
CA ASP A 130 19.04 10.71 10.59
C ASP A 130 20.17 10.61 9.56
N ASP A 131 21.20 9.81 9.82
CA ASP A 131 22.28 9.55 8.86
C ASP A 131 21.76 8.90 7.60
N PHE A 132 20.90 7.88 7.75
CA PHE A 132 20.30 7.20 6.61
C PHE A 132 19.41 8.17 5.82
N ARG A 133 18.55 8.94 6.51
CA ARG A 133 17.71 9.97 5.88
C ARG A 133 18.52 10.94 5.04
N ARG A 134 19.62 11.48 5.59
CA ARG A 134 20.51 12.39 4.86
C ARG A 134 21.13 11.72 3.65
N ALA A 135 21.61 10.49 3.79
CA ALA A 135 22.25 9.73 2.72
C ALA A 135 21.30 9.40 1.57
N THR A 136 20.01 9.19 1.84
CA THR A 136 19.01 8.79 0.83
C THR A 136 18.11 9.92 0.37
N GLN A 137 18.29 11.15 0.84
CA GLN A 137 17.44 12.29 0.51
C GLN A 137 17.38 12.58 -1.01
N SER A 138 18.52 12.49 -1.70
CA SER A 138 18.58 12.67 -3.17
C SER A 138 17.83 11.56 -3.90
N ILE A 139 17.96 10.31 -3.45
CA ILE A 139 17.24 9.17 -4.01
C ILE A 139 15.73 9.36 -3.84
N TYR A 140 15.28 9.75 -2.65
CA TYR A 140 13.87 10.03 -2.42
C TYR A 140 13.34 11.09 -3.40
N ARG A 141 14.05 12.21 -3.53
CA ARG A 141 13.64 13.32 -4.41
C ARG A 141 13.55 12.90 -5.87
N SER A 142 14.53 12.13 -6.35
CA SER A 142 14.57 11.71 -7.75
C SER A 142 13.60 10.59 -8.10
N TYR A 143 13.33 9.67 -7.17
CA TYR A 143 12.69 8.39 -7.51
C TYR A 143 11.39 8.08 -6.75
N VAL A 144 11.09 8.79 -5.66
CA VAL A 144 9.96 8.45 -4.77
C VAL A 144 8.98 9.62 -4.60
N GLN A 145 9.49 10.85 -4.57
CA GLN A 145 8.72 12.05 -4.22
C GLN A 145 7.47 12.24 -5.08
N SER A 146 7.61 12.18 -6.40
CA SER A 146 6.48 12.41 -7.32
C SER A 146 5.32 11.45 -7.07
N LEU A 147 5.62 10.16 -6.94
CA LEU A 147 4.62 9.14 -6.63
C LEU A 147 4.03 9.35 -5.22
N ALA A 148 4.86 9.62 -4.21
CA ALA A 148 4.38 9.84 -2.84
C ALA A 148 3.41 11.03 -2.75
N ARG A 149 3.74 12.15 -3.39
CA ARG A 149 2.86 13.33 -3.46
C ARG A 149 1.57 13.03 -4.20
N THR A 150 1.64 12.32 -5.33
CA THR A 150 0.45 11.91 -6.11
C THR A 150 -0.48 11.01 -5.30
N MET A 151 0.08 10.01 -4.60
CA MET A 151 -0.68 9.13 -3.72
C MET A 151 -1.33 9.92 -2.57
N TYR A 152 -0.68 10.97 -2.07
CA TYR A 152 -1.18 11.78 -0.97
C TYR A 152 -2.38 12.63 -1.41
N VAL A 153 -2.25 13.39 -2.50
CA VAL A 153 -3.34 14.26 -2.97
C VAL A 153 -4.55 13.49 -3.46
N THR A 154 -4.35 12.32 -4.06
CA THR A 154 -5.46 11.47 -4.52
C THR A 154 -6.24 10.91 -3.34
N TYR A 155 -5.56 10.48 -2.26
CA TYR A 155 -6.24 10.09 -1.03
C TYR A 155 -6.99 11.27 -0.42
N ARG A 156 -6.35 12.45 -0.31
CA ARG A 156 -6.95 13.68 0.24
C ARG A 156 -8.24 14.05 -0.47
N LYS A 157 -8.26 14.03 -1.81
CA LYS A 157 -9.46 14.33 -2.59
C LYS A 157 -10.61 13.37 -2.28
N PHE A 158 -10.35 12.07 -2.13
CA PHE A 158 -11.38 11.13 -1.68
C PHE A 158 -11.89 11.41 -0.26
N GLN A 159 -11.02 11.85 0.66
CA GLN A 159 -11.45 12.23 2.01
C GLN A 159 -12.29 13.52 2.02
N GLU A 160 -12.01 14.45 1.10
CA GLU A 160 -12.77 15.69 0.90
C GLU A 160 -14.08 15.47 0.12
N SER A 161 -14.20 14.33 -0.57
CA SER A 161 -15.39 13.93 -1.32
C SER A 161 -15.80 12.49 -0.96
N PRO A 162 -16.27 12.24 0.28
CA PRO A 162 -16.60 10.89 0.74
C PRO A 162 -17.70 10.21 -0.09
N ASP A 163 -18.65 10.97 -0.63
CA ASP A 163 -19.70 10.45 -1.50
C ASP A 163 -19.15 9.93 -2.83
N LEU A 164 -18.12 10.60 -3.38
CA LEU A 164 -17.41 10.11 -4.57
C LEU A 164 -16.73 8.76 -4.27
N LEU A 165 -16.04 8.64 -3.13
CA LEU A 165 -15.41 7.38 -2.75
C LEU A 165 -16.44 6.26 -2.57
N ALA A 166 -17.57 6.55 -1.90
CA ALA A 166 -18.66 5.59 -1.72
C ALA A 166 -19.22 5.11 -3.08
N LYS A 167 -19.52 6.05 -3.98
CA LYS A 167 -20.01 5.76 -5.34
C LYS A 167 -19.03 4.89 -6.13
N GLU A 168 -17.74 5.22 -6.12
CA GLU A 168 -16.73 4.47 -6.88
C GLU A 168 -16.43 3.08 -6.29
N LYS A 169 -16.56 2.92 -4.96
CA LYS A 169 -16.52 1.60 -4.30
C LYS A 169 -17.68 0.73 -4.74
N GLU A 170 -18.91 1.27 -4.67
CA GLU A 170 -20.11 0.54 -5.06
C GLU A 170 -20.05 0.09 -6.53
N LYS A 171 -19.63 0.99 -7.43
CA LYS A 171 -19.41 0.65 -8.84
C LYS A 171 -18.40 -0.48 -9.01
N LEU A 172 -17.24 -0.38 -8.36
CA LEU A 172 -16.20 -1.42 -8.47
C LEU A 172 -16.69 -2.76 -7.93
N GLN A 173 -17.35 -2.78 -6.78
CA GLN A 173 -17.91 -4.01 -6.19
C GLN A 173 -19.00 -4.64 -7.07
N THR A 174 -19.85 -3.81 -7.69
CA THR A 174 -20.87 -4.26 -8.64
C THR A 174 -20.22 -4.93 -9.86
N LEU A 175 -19.17 -4.34 -10.41
CA LEU A 175 -18.44 -4.91 -11.54
C LEU A 175 -17.74 -6.21 -11.19
N LEU A 176 -17.07 -6.29 -10.03
CA LEU A 176 -16.41 -7.50 -9.55
C LEU A 176 -17.39 -8.68 -9.42
N GLY A 177 -18.62 -8.40 -8.94
CA GLY A 177 -19.69 -9.40 -8.82
C GLY A 177 -20.50 -9.67 -10.09
N SER A 178 -20.21 -8.97 -11.19
CA SER A 178 -20.91 -9.17 -12.46
C SER A 178 -20.34 -10.34 -13.25
N GLU A 179 -21.12 -10.91 -14.18
CA GLU A 179 -20.69 -12.00 -15.06
C GLU A 179 -19.44 -11.66 -15.88
N ASN A 180 -19.30 -10.39 -16.30
CA ASN A 180 -18.19 -9.94 -17.13
C ASN A 180 -16.97 -9.45 -16.33
N GLY A 181 -17.12 -9.26 -15.02
CA GLY A 181 -16.08 -8.69 -14.17
C GLY A 181 -15.78 -7.22 -14.48
N VAL A 182 -14.67 -6.72 -13.95
CA VAL A 182 -14.15 -5.37 -14.21
C VAL A 182 -13.57 -5.30 -15.62
N PRO A 183 -14.07 -4.42 -16.51
CA PRO A 183 -13.55 -4.28 -17.86
C PRO A 183 -12.07 -3.89 -17.90
N GLY A 184 -11.35 -4.39 -18.90
CA GLY A 184 -10.00 -3.93 -19.19
C GLY A 184 -9.97 -2.41 -19.39
N GLY A 185 -9.05 -1.71 -18.72
CA GLY A 185 -8.96 -0.26 -18.77
C GLY A 185 -10.03 0.49 -17.95
N TYR A 186 -10.80 -0.17 -17.08
CA TYR A 186 -11.79 0.50 -16.21
C TYR A 186 -11.22 1.70 -15.44
N TYR A 187 -9.96 1.63 -15.04
CA TYR A 187 -9.30 2.70 -14.30
C TYR A 187 -8.89 3.91 -15.15
N GLU A 188 -8.99 3.85 -16.49
CA GLU A 188 -8.63 4.96 -17.39
C GLU A 188 -9.47 6.22 -17.14
N LYS A 189 -10.72 6.05 -16.71
CA LYS A 189 -11.59 7.18 -16.36
C LYS A 189 -11.02 8.09 -15.27
N TYR A 190 -10.14 7.55 -14.40
CA TYR A 190 -9.51 8.32 -13.33
C TYR A 190 -8.32 9.17 -13.81
N TYR A 191 -8.04 9.22 -15.13
CA TYR A 191 -6.99 10.09 -15.68
C TYR A 191 -7.20 11.55 -15.24
N TYR A 192 -8.45 12.03 -15.31
CA TYR A 192 -8.85 13.39 -14.92
C TYR A 192 -9.25 13.51 -13.45
N PHE A 193 -8.88 12.55 -12.60
CA PHE A 193 -9.35 12.52 -11.21
C PHE A 193 -9.02 13.81 -10.43
N MET A 194 -7.95 14.51 -10.79
CA MET A 194 -7.58 15.78 -10.16
C MET A 194 -8.38 16.99 -10.66
N ASN A 195 -9.11 16.88 -11.78
CA ASN A 195 -9.96 17.94 -12.30
C ASN A 195 -11.04 18.36 -11.25
N PRO A 196 -11.28 19.66 -11.02
CA PRO A 196 -12.25 20.13 -10.02
C PRO A 196 -13.66 19.57 -10.22
N ALA A 197 -14.10 19.40 -11.46
CA ALA A 197 -15.43 18.89 -11.80
C ALA A 197 -15.57 17.36 -11.69
N PHE A 198 -14.47 16.63 -11.40
CA PHE A 198 -14.48 15.17 -11.39
C PHE A 198 -15.46 14.56 -10.37
N ALA A 199 -15.61 15.16 -9.19
CA ALA A 199 -16.49 14.61 -8.16
C ALA A 199 -17.95 14.59 -8.61
N ASP A 200 -18.38 15.65 -9.28
CA ASP A 200 -19.75 15.81 -9.79
C ASP A 200 -19.95 15.04 -11.11
N HIS A 201 -18.89 14.86 -11.89
CA HIS A 201 -18.93 14.25 -13.22
C HIS A 201 -17.89 13.14 -13.39
N SER A 202 -17.86 12.18 -12.46
CA SER A 202 -16.87 11.08 -12.39
C SER A 202 -16.81 10.14 -13.61
N ASP A 203 -17.83 10.20 -14.47
CA ASP A 203 -17.94 9.42 -15.71
C ASP A 203 -17.95 10.35 -16.95
N GLY A 204 -17.45 11.58 -16.79
CA GLY A 204 -17.25 12.53 -17.89
C GLY A 204 -16.18 12.04 -18.87
N GLU A 205 -16.28 12.52 -20.12
CA GLU A 205 -15.34 12.22 -21.19
C GLU A 205 -14.24 13.29 -21.27
N PHE A 206 -13.23 13.06 -22.13
CA PHE A 206 -12.11 13.98 -22.38
C PHE A 206 -12.57 15.43 -22.56
N ASP A 207 -13.50 15.67 -23.49
CA ASP A 207 -13.94 17.02 -23.86
C ASP A 207 -14.54 17.76 -22.66
N TYR A 208 -15.31 17.04 -21.82
CA TYR A 208 -15.90 17.61 -20.62
C TYR A 208 -14.82 18.11 -19.67
N PHE A 209 -13.84 17.27 -19.35
CA PHE A 209 -12.80 17.66 -18.39
C PHE A 209 -11.87 18.74 -18.94
N TYR A 210 -11.56 18.71 -20.24
CA TYR A 210 -10.76 19.73 -20.91
C TYR A 210 -11.37 21.13 -20.77
N GLU A 211 -12.70 21.24 -20.84
CA GLU A 211 -13.41 22.52 -20.68
C GLU A 211 -13.56 22.99 -19.22
N HIS A 212 -13.40 22.09 -18.24
CA HIS A 212 -13.75 22.34 -16.83
C HIS A 212 -12.55 22.39 -15.87
N GLY A 213 -11.34 22.47 -16.41
CA GLY A 213 -10.12 22.76 -15.64
C GLY A 213 -8.97 21.81 -15.90
N MET A 214 -7.84 22.08 -15.25
CA MET A 214 -6.61 21.31 -15.41
C MET A 214 -6.44 20.32 -14.24
N ASP A 215 -5.63 19.28 -14.45
CA ASP A 215 -5.34 18.19 -13.50
C ASP A 215 -4.45 18.60 -12.30
N ALA A 216 -4.51 19.88 -11.90
CA ALA A 216 -3.74 20.48 -10.81
C ALA A 216 -2.22 20.26 -10.89
N GLY A 217 -1.68 20.01 -12.09
CA GLY A 217 -0.25 19.77 -12.34
C GLY A 217 0.22 18.35 -12.07
N PHE A 218 -0.68 17.39 -11.88
CA PHE A 218 -0.33 15.97 -11.70
C PHE A 218 -0.39 15.19 -13.01
N ASN A 219 0.47 14.18 -13.16
CA ASN A 219 0.46 13.30 -14.32
C ASN A 219 -0.75 12.35 -14.25
N GLY A 220 -1.74 12.55 -15.13
CA GLY A 220 -2.96 11.73 -15.22
C GLY A 220 -2.71 10.22 -15.29
N ASN A 221 -1.59 9.77 -15.89
CA ASN A 221 -1.24 8.35 -15.93
C ASN A 221 -0.85 7.78 -14.55
N VAL A 222 -0.28 8.59 -13.67
CA VAL A 222 0.03 8.20 -12.29
C VAL A 222 -1.23 8.32 -11.45
N VAL A 223 -1.94 9.44 -11.59
CA VAL A 223 -3.18 9.74 -10.86
C VAL A 223 -4.20 8.61 -11.01
N LYS A 224 -4.45 8.12 -12.23
CA LYS A 224 -5.45 7.07 -12.46
C LYS A 224 -5.16 5.79 -11.68
N THR A 225 -3.88 5.43 -11.58
CA THR A 225 -3.44 4.24 -10.84
C THR A 225 -3.51 4.45 -9.33
N ALA A 226 -3.23 5.66 -8.86
CA ALA A 226 -3.32 6.03 -7.45
C ALA A 226 -4.79 6.06 -6.98
N ALA A 227 -5.69 6.65 -7.75
CA ALA A 227 -7.12 6.66 -7.45
C ALA A 227 -7.68 5.23 -7.36
N PHE A 228 -7.39 4.39 -8.37
CA PHE A 228 -7.82 3.00 -8.37
C PHE A 228 -7.19 2.15 -7.25
N PHE A 229 -5.96 2.47 -6.84
CA PHE A 229 -5.36 1.89 -5.64
C PHE A 229 -6.18 2.23 -4.39
N TRP A 230 -6.49 3.50 -4.16
CA TRP A 230 -7.22 3.93 -2.96
C TRP A 230 -8.63 3.37 -2.86
N ILE A 231 -9.36 3.25 -3.99
CA ILE A 231 -10.68 2.62 -4.00
C ILE A 231 -10.58 1.17 -3.48
N ARG A 232 -9.62 0.38 -3.99
CA ARG A 232 -9.39 -1.01 -3.54
C ARG A 232 -9.00 -1.08 -2.06
N ARG A 233 -8.15 -0.17 -1.59
CA ARG A 233 -7.76 -0.10 -0.16
C ARG A 233 -8.92 0.31 0.75
N SER A 234 -9.86 1.10 0.24
CA SER A 234 -11.05 1.44 1.00
C SER A 234 -12.06 0.28 1.06
N ILE A 235 -12.07 -0.61 0.06
CA ILE A 235 -12.88 -1.84 0.07
C ILE A 235 -12.30 -2.86 1.07
N ASP A 236 -10.97 -3.04 1.11
CA ASP A 236 -10.32 -3.99 2.03
C ASP A 236 -10.06 -3.41 3.44
N GLY A 237 -10.35 -2.12 3.65
CA GLY A 237 -10.25 -1.44 4.94
C GLY A 237 -8.81 -1.11 5.38
N THR A 238 -7.83 -1.15 4.47
CA THR A 238 -6.43 -0.86 4.78
C THR A 238 -5.98 0.55 4.37
N ASP A 239 -6.85 1.33 3.74
CA ASP A 239 -6.57 2.68 3.24
C ASP A 239 -5.99 3.63 4.30
N ALA A 240 -6.57 3.67 5.50
CA ALA A 240 -6.09 4.50 6.59
C ALA A 240 -4.67 4.12 7.06
N ILE A 241 -4.35 2.82 7.09
CA ILE A 241 -3.02 2.33 7.50
C ILE A 241 -1.98 2.69 6.42
N PHE A 242 -2.30 2.46 5.15
CA PHE A 242 -1.46 2.90 4.03
C PHE A 242 -1.23 4.41 4.04
N TYR A 243 -2.28 5.19 4.27
CA TYR A 243 -2.16 6.65 4.34
C TYR A 243 -1.31 7.10 5.54
N ALA A 244 -1.40 6.44 6.69
CA ALA A 244 -0.51 6.71 7.82
C ALA A 244 0.96 6.45 7.46
N GLY A 245 1.26 5.35 6.76
CA GLY A 245 2.59 5.07 6.21
C GLY A 245 3.06 6.14 5.24
N LEU A 246 2.20 6.56 4.31
CA LEU A 246 2.51 7.60 3.34
C LEU A 246 2.80 8.94 4.03
N ARG A 247 2.00 9.33 5.02
CA ARG A 247 2.25 10.53 5.83
C ARG A 247 3.56 10.43 6.60
N LYS A 248 3.90 9.26 7.15
CA LYS A 248 5.19 9.02 7.81
C LYS A 248 6.34 9.20 6.81
N LEU A 249 6.21 8.71 5.58
CA LEU A 249 7.22 8.88 4.53
C LEU A 249 7.42 10.35 4.17
N LEU A 250 6.33 11.08 3.93
CA LEU A 250 6.37 12.51 3.61
C LEU A 250 6.92 13.31 4.78
N ALA A 251 6.46 13.08 6.01
CA ALA A 251 6.99 13.76 7.20
C ALA A 251 8.49 13.48 7.42
N THR A 252 8.99 12.34 6.94
CA THR A 252 10.41 11.98 7.01
C THR A 252 11.23 12.74 5.98
N TYR A 253 10.83 12.77 4.70
CA TYR A 253 11.69 13.27 3.61
C TYR A 253 11.24 14.58 2.95
N ASP A 254 10.00 14.98 3.15
CA ASP A 254 9.28 16.00 2.37
C ASP A 254 8.24 16.70 3.24
N ARG A 255 8.68 17.13 4.42
CA ARG A 255 7.80 17.69 5.44
C ARG A 255 7.15 18.99 4.95
N GLU A 256 7.88 19.79 4.18
CA GLU A 256 7.38 21.03 3.60
C GLU A 256 6.16 20.84 2.68
N TYR A 257 5.90 19.62 2.19
CA TYR A 257 4.72 19.32 1.38
C TYR A 257 3.45 19.05 2.20
N LEU A 258 3.60 18.76 3.50
CA LEU A 258 2.47 18.48 4.39
C LEU A 258 1.93 19.73 5.11
N ASP A 259 2.69 20.82 5.07
CA ASP A 259 2.38 22.12 5.69
C ASP A 259 1.55 22.99 4.73
#